data_AF-A0A651G1I6-F1
#
_entry.id   AF-A0A651G1I6-F1
#
_cell.length_a   1.000
_cell.length_b   1.000
_cell.length_c   1.000
_cell.angle_alpha   90.00
_cell.angle_beta   90.00
_cell.angle_gamma   90.00
#
_symmetry.space_group_name_H-M   'P 1'
#
loop_
_entity.id
_entity.type
_entity.pdbx_description
1 polymer ?
#
loop_
_entity_poly.entity_id
_entity_poly.type
_entity_poly.pdbx_seq_one_letter_code
_entity_poly.pdbx_strand_id
1 'polypeptide(L)'
;MMNYAKKWWRHSVIGVILVGLGINLVAEATIIKTSGPEIFDLAHAATWFWIGLFGIVAVNAGICFVADAVKQRVYMELESRNTAARPDEPERERA
;
A
#
# COMPACT_ATOMS: atom_id res chain seq x y z
N MET A 1 -2.05 18.84 -15.68
CA MET A 1 -2.52 17.44 -15.79
C MET A 1 -1.50 16.51 -15.13
N MET A 2 -1.88 15.78 -14.08
CA MET A 2 -0.98 14.81 -13.45
C MET A 2 -0.97 13.51 -14.26
N ASN A 3 0.14 13.23 -14.94
CA ASN A 3 0.36 12.03 -15.74
C ASN A 3 -0.01 10.77 -14.94
N TYR A 4 -0.91 9.93 -15.45
CA TYR A 4 -1.38 8.71 -14.77
C TYR A 4 -0.21 7.80 -14.34
N ALA A 5 0.87 7.77 -15.12
CA ALA A 5 2.11 7.06 -14.78
C ALA A 5 2.76 7.54 -13.46
N LYS A 6 2.70 8.84 -13.18
CA LYS A 6 3.23 9.44 -11.95
C LYS A 6 2.37 9.08 -10.73
N LYS A 7 1.05 8.97 -10.92
CA LYS A 7 0.12 8.53 -9.88
C LYS A 7 0.34 7.05 -9.57
N TRP A 8 0.48 6.21 -10.60
CA TRP A 8 0.76 4.78 -10.48
C TRP A 8 2.06 4.48 -9.72
N TRP A 9 3.15 5.14 -10.13
CA TRP A 9 4.46 4.95 -9.50
C TRP A 9 4.43 5.33 -8.02
N ARG A 10 3.80 6.47 -7.68
CA ARG A 10 3.71 6.92 -6.29
C ARG A 10 2.89 5.97 -5.41
N HIS A 11 1.75 5.46 -5.88
CA HIS A 11 0.95 4.50 -5.11
C HIS A 11 1.70 3.17 -4.94
N SER A 12 2.43 2.71 -5.96
CA SER A 12 3.26 1.50 -5.87
C SER A 12 4.38 1.65 -4.82
N VAL A 13 5.14 2.75 -4.89
CA VAL A 13 6.25 3.00 -3.96
C VAL A 13 5.77 3.15 -2.53
N ILE A 14 4.71 3.95 -2.31
CA ILE A 14 4.12 4.13 -0.98
C ILE A 14 3.59 2.80 -0.43
N GLY A 15 2.89 2.03 -1.26
CA GLY A 15 2.35 0.74 -0.88
C GLY A 15 3.42 -0.24 -0.42
N VAL A 16 4.49 -0.41 -1.21
CA VAL A 16 5.60 -1.32 -0.86
C VAL A 16 6.32 -0.86 0.40
N ILE A 17 6.59 0.45 0.55
CA ILE A 17 7.24 0.99 1.75
C ILE A 17 6.37 0.76 2.99
N LEU A 18 5.06 1.01 2.92
CA LEU A 18 4.14 0.79 4.03
C LEU A 18 4.05 -0.67 4.45
N VAL A 19 4.03 -1.60 3.47
CA VAL A 19 4.04 -3.04 3.78
C VAL A 19 5.35 -3.43 4.46
N GLY A 20 6.50 -3.02 3.92
CA GLY A 20 7.81 -3.32 4.52
C GLY A 20 7.95 -2.74 5.93
N LEU A 21 7.57 -1.48 6.12
CA LEU A 21 7.54 -0.83 7.42
C LEU A 21 6.61 -1.55 8.39
N GLY A 22 5.40 -1.89 7.96
CA GLY A 22 4.42 -2.58 8.78
C GLY A 22 4.90 -3.96 9.24
N ILE A 23 5.50 -4.75 8.35
CA ILE A 23 6.11 -6.05 8.69
C ILE A 23 7.22 -5.86 9.73
N ASN A 24 8.08 -4.85 9.55
CA ASN A 24 9.17 -4.59 10.49
C ASN A 24 8.65 -4.21 11.89
N LEU A 25 7.61 -3.36 11.97
CA LEU A 25 6.98 -3.01 13.24
C LEU A 25 6.29 -4.21 13.92
N VAL A 26 5.66 -5.09 13.15
CA VAL A 26 5.07 -6.33 13.67
C VAL A 26 6.16 -7.26 14.23
N ALA A 27 7.29 -7.38 13.54
CA ALA A 27 8.44 -8.15 14.00
C ALA A 27 9.02 -7.55 15.30
N GLU A 28 9.23 -6.24 15.34
CA GLU A 28 9.73 -5.52 16.52
C GLU A 28 8.78 -5.70 17.72
N ALA A 29 7.47 -5.53 17.51
CA ALA A 29 6.48 -5.78 18.55
C ALA A 29 6.52 -7.21 19.07
N THR A 30 6.76 -8.20 18.20
CA THR A 30 6.88 -9.61 18.59
C THR A 30 8.14 -9.86 19.42
N ILE A 31 9.26 -9.23 19.05
CA ILE A 31 10.52 -9.31 19.81
C ILE A 31 10.35 -8.67 21.19
N ILE A 32 9.74 -7.48 21.27
CA ILE A 32 9.47 -6.80 22.55
C ILE A 32 8.57 -7.69 23.41
N LYS A 33 7.48 -8.22 22.87
CA LYS A 33 6.55 -9.12 23.57
C LYS A 33 7.23 -10.36 24.14
N THR A 34 8.19 -10.93 23.42
CA THR A 34 8.90 -12.16 23.83
C THR A 34 10.05 -11.90 24.79
N SER A 35 10.58 -10.67 24.82
CA SER A 35 11.67 -10.24 25.71
C SER A 35 11.17 -9.64 27.02
N GLY A 36 9.89 -9.80 27.34
CA GLY A 36 9.23 -9.16 28.48
C GLY A 36 9.61 -9.75 29.86
N PRO A 37 9.39 -8.98 30.94
CA PRO A 37 9.62 -9.43 32.30
C PRO A 37 8.71 -10.61 32.70
N GLU A 38 9.17 -11.46 33.61
CA GLU A 38 8.38 -12.62 34.11
C GLU A 38 7.10 -12.22 34.84
N ILE A 39 7.08 -11.01 35.42
CA ILE A 39 5.93 -10.43 36.10
C ILE A 39 5.22 -9.46 35.14
N PHE A 40 3.89 -9.47 35.15
CA PHE A 40 3.08 -8.60 34.31
C PHE A 40 3.40 -7.11 34.56
N ASP A 41 3.96 -6.46 33.54
CA ASP A 41 4.14 -5.01 33.49
C ASP A 41 3.24 -4.40 32.40
N LEU A 42 2.33 -3.53 32.82
CA LEU A 42 1.38 -2.86 31.94
C LEU A 42 2.08 -1.92 30.96
N ALA A 43 3.18 -1.28 31.37
CA ALA A 43 3.92 -0.36 30.50
C ALA A 43 4.56 -1.15 29.34
N HIS A 44 5.27 -2.23 29.66
CA HIS A 44 5.80 -3.15 28.66
C HIS A 44 4.70 -3.72 27.74
N ALA A 45 3.55 -4.11 28.32
CA ALA A 45 2.43 -4.63 27.57
C ALA A 45 1.86 -3.63 26.55
N ALA A 46 1.71 -2.38 26.97
CA ALA A 46 1.23 -1.31 26.10
C ALA A 46 2.20 -1.04 24.94
N THR A 47 3.51 -1.10 25.17
CA THR A 47 4.52 -0.83 24.14
C THR A 47 4.42 -1.79 22.96
N TRP A 48 4.47 -3.10 23.18
CA TRP A 48 4.38 -4.05 22.06
C TRP A 48 3.00 -4.06 21.42
N PHE A 49 1.93 -3.81 22.20
CA PHE A 49 0.58 -3.74 21.67
C PHE A 49 0.42 -2.59 20.66
N TRP A 50 0.82 -1.38 21.01
CA TRP A 50 0.67 -0.22 20.13
C TRP A 50 1.58 -0.26 18.91
N ILE A 51 2.83 -0.72 19.07
CA ILE A 51 3.76 -0.92 17.94
C ILE A 51 3.19 -1.96 16.98
N GLY A 52 2.72 -3.10 17.51
CA GLY A 52 2.11 -4.17 16.70
C GLY A 52 0.83 -3.70 16.00
N LEU A 53 -0.03 -2.96 16.69
CA LEU A 53 -1.25 -2.40 16.12
C LEU A 53 -0.94 -1.46 14.96
N PHE A 54 0.02 -0.54 15.15
CA PHE A 54 0.42 0.38 14.09
C PHE A 54 1.06 -0.36 12.91
N GLY A 55 1.83 -1.42 13.18
CA GLY A 55 2.38 -2.31 12.16
C GLY A 55 1.29 -2.97 11.31
N ILE A 56 0.27 -3.56 11.94
CA ILE A 56 -0.85 -4.19 11.24
C ILE A 56 -1.64 -3.18 10.40
N VAL A 57 -1.88 -1.98 10.94
CA VAL A 57 -2.55 -0.88 10.21
C VAL A 57 -1.72 -0.47 8.99
N ALA A 58 -0.40 -0.32 9.14
CA ALA A 58 0.50 0.03 8.06
C ALA A 58 0.52 -1.04 6.95
N VAL A 59 0.54 -2.32 7.30
CA VAL A 59 0.44 -3.42 6.32
C VAL A 59 -0.86 -3.34 5.53
N ASN A 60 -2.01 -3.22 6.21
CA ASN A 60 -3.31 -3.14 5.54
C ASN A 60 -3.40 -1.91 4.61
N ALA A 61 -2.96 -0.75 5.09
CA ALA A 61 -2.90 0.47 4.28
C ALA A 61 -1.99 0.28 3.06
N GLY A 62 -0.80 -0.30 3.25
CA GLY A 62 0.15 -0.58 2.18
C GLY A 62 -0.43 -1.50 1.09
N ILE A 63 -1.13 -2.57 1.48
CA ILE A 63 -1.82 -3.47 0.55
C ILE A 63 -2.87 -2.71 -0.28
N CYS A 64 -3.67 -1.84 0.35
CA CYS A 64 -4.65 -1.02 -0.37
C CYS A 64 -3.98 -0.10 -1.41
N PHE A 65 -2.86 0.54 -1.06
CA PHE A 65 -2.09 1.37 -1.99
C PHE A 65 -1.52 0.56 -3.17
N VAL A 66 -1.01 -0.65 -2.92
CA VAL A 66 -0.56 -1.56 -3.98
C VAL A 66 -1.74 -1.96 -4.88
N ALA A 67 -2.89 -2.31 -4.32
CA ALA A 67 -4.08 -2.68 -5.10
C ALA A 67 -4.56 -1.54 -6.00
N ASP A 68 -4.57 -0.31 -5.50
CA ASP A 68 -4.94 0.87 -6.29
C ASP A 68 -3.92 1.18 -7.41
N ALA A 69 -2.64 0.90 -7.18
CA ALA A 69 -1.64 0.97 -8.23
C ALA A 69 -1.90 -0.11 -9.31
N VAL A 70 -2.22 -1.34 -8.93
CA VAL A 70 -2.55 -2.40 -9.91
C VAL A 70 -3.77 -2.00 -10.73
N LYS A 71 -4.84 -1.48 -10.11
CA LYS A 71 -6.02 -0.97 -10.83
C LYS A 71 -5.65 0.11 -11.85
N GLN A 72 -4.82 1.09 -11.47
CA GLN A 72 -4.38 2.15 -12.38
C GLN A 72 -3.63 1.59 -13.60
N ARG A 73 -2.80 0.55 -13.42
CA ARG A 73 -2.12 -0.12 -14.53
C ARG A 73 -3.10 -0.82 -15.47
N VAL A 74 -4.09 -1.52 -14.92
CA VAL A 74 -5.12 -2.18 -15.72
C VAL A 74 -5.94 -1.18 -16.52
N TYR A 75 -6.33 -0.05 -15.93
CA TYR A 75 -7.05 1.01 -16.66
C TYR A 75 -6.24 1.58 -17.83
N MET A 76 -4.93 1.83 -17.63
CA MET A 76 -4.05 2.27 -18.73
C MET A 76 -3.99 1.25 -19.87
N GLU A 77 -3.90 -0.04 -19.54
CA GLU A 77 -3.84 -1.09 -20.54
C GLU A 77 -5.15 -1.18 -21.33
N LEU A 78 -6.31 -1.10 -20.66
CA LEU A 78 -7.61 -1.09 -21.31
C LEU A 78 -7.79 0.12 -22.25
N GLU A 79 -7.39 1.31 -21.81
CA GLU A 79 -7.46 2.53 -22.63
C GLU A 79 -6.56 2.43 -23.86
N SER A 80 -5.35 1.88 -23.71
CA SER A 80 -4.43 1.64 -24.83
C SER A 80 -4.99 0.65 -25.86
N ARG A 81 -5.64 -0.42 -25.40
CA ARG A 81 -6.27 -1.44 -26.26
C ARG A 81 -7.49 -0.89 -26.99
N ASN A 82 -8.32 -0.10 -26.31
CA ASN A 82 -9.48 0.55 -26.92
C ASN A 82 -9.05 1.53 -28.03
N THR A 83 -7.99 2.31 -27.78
CA THR A 83 -7.44 3.24 -28.79
C THR A 83 -6.87 2.50 -29.99
N ALA A 84 -6.17 1.38 -29.78
CA ALA A 84 -5.66 0.56 -30.87
C ALA A 84 -6.76 -0.14 -31.70
N ALA A 85 -7.90 -0.45 -31.08
CA ALA A 85 -9.03 -1.09 -31.75
C ALA A 85 -9.90 -0.11 -32.59
N ARG A 86 -9.77 1.21 -32.38
CA ARG A 86 -10.56 2.26 -33.06
C ARG A 86 -9.64 3.34 -33.67
N PRO A 87 -8.90 3.02 -34.76
CA PRO A 87 -7.88 3.90 -35.32
C PRO A 87 -8.43 5.16 -36.02
N ASP A 88 -9.72 5.20 -36.36
CA ASP A 88 -10.34 6.19 -37.25
C ASP A 88 -11.34 7.16 -36.59
N GLU A 89 -11.64 6.99 -35.29
CA GLU A 89 -12.63 7.85 -34.60
C GLU A 89 -11.97 9.14 -34.05
N PRO A 90 -12.34 10.33 -34.54
CA PRO A 90 -11.70 11.59 -34.14
C PRO A 90 -11.96 11.92 -32.66
N GLU A 91 -10.96 12.51 -32.00
CA GLU A 91 -10.94 12.85 -30.56
C GLU A 91 -12.15 13.67 -30.07
N ARG A 92 -12.88 14.34 -31.00
CA ARG A 92 -14.06 15.17 -30.69
C ARG A 92 -15.32 14.39 -30.29
N GLU A 93 -15.44 13.10 -30.64
CA GLU A 93 -16.58 12.26 -30.24
C GLU A 93 -16.34 11.52 -28.90
N ARG A 94 -15.19 11.75 -28.26
CA ARG A 94 -14.76 11.03 -27.04
C ARG A 94 -15.02 11.81 -25.73
N ALA A 95 -15.74 12.93 -25.78
CA ALA A 95 -15.99 13.82 -24.63
C ALA A 95 -17.41 13.68 -24.05
#